data_AF-A0A0A2ET93-F1
#
_entry.id   AF-A0A0A2ET93-F1
#
_cell.length_a   1.000
_cell.length_b   1.000
_cell.length_c   1.000
_cell.angle_alpha   90.00
_cell.angle_beta   90.00
_cell.angle_gamma   90.00
#
_symmetry.space_group_name_H-M   'P 1'
#
loop_
_entity.id
_entity.type
_entity.pdbx_description
1 polymer ?
#
loop_
_entity_poly.entity_id
_entity_poly.type
_entity_poly.pdbx_seq_one_letter_code
_entity_poly.pdbx_strand_id
1 'polypeptide(L)'
;MKKVILVGAAVAAMLATGFTACKPTPPEPPKEIDIYVAGSDKTGANGVAKVWKNGKELYQLTTGDKDAEAYSLFVAGSDVYTAGYESNVAKVWKNEDELYALTNASNTARAQSVFVSEDKVYTAGWDGKVAKLWKNKSATDLTTGTNDAAAYSVFVAGSNVYTAGHESNGTNYVAKVWKKGSELYALTNGDNTAYAFSVFVVGEDVYTAGYETSRPNWVAKVWKNKKVVFKTDGSKSARAFSVYVAGEDIYVVGDEGTAGKVWKNGEELYELADNGVARSIVVYNGDVYVAGSETEGSDNVAKVWKNGKELYTLADKGEARSIFIAERP
;
A
#
# COMPACT_ATOMS: atom_id res chain seq x y z
N MET A 1 -12.04 -27.96 -10.03
CA MET A 1 -12.62 -26.63 -9.76
C MET A 1 -12.47 -26.35 -8.27
N LYS A 2 -11.36 -25.73 -7.86
CA LYS A 2 -11.07 -25.43 -6.45
C LYS A 2 -11.64 -24.04 -6.13
N LYS A 3 -12.48 -23.96 -5.11
CA LYS A 3 -12.99 -22.69 -4.58
C LYS A 3 -11.84 -21.96 -3.90
N VAL A 4 -11.50 -20.78 -4.42
CA VAL A 4 -10.62 -19.81 -3.76
C VAL A 4 -11.43 -19.23 -2.60
N ILE A 5 -10.97 -19.42 -1.37
CA ILE A 5 -11.53 -18.75 -0.19
C ILE A 5 -10.87 -17.37 -0.14
N LEU A 6 -11.63 -16.33 -0.53
CA LEU A 6 -11.30 -14.97 -0.12
C LEU A 6 -11.43 -14.92 1.40
N VAL A 7 -10.36 -14.56 2.10
CA VAL A 7 -10.46 -14.02 3.46
C VAL A 7 -11.05 -12.61 3.35
N GLY A 8 -12.34 -12.55 3.05
CA GLY A 8 -13.17 -11.38 3.27
C GLY A 8 -13.63 -11.39 4.72
N ALA A 9 -13.60 -10.23 5.37
CA ALA A 9 -14.05 -10.02 6.73
C ALA A 9 -15.34 -10.81 7.03
N ALA A 10 -15.25 -11.77 7.95
CA ALA A 10 -16.39 -12.54 8.39
C ALA A 10 -17.31 -11.63 9.23
N VAL A 11 -18.41 -11.18 8.62
CA VAL A 11 -19.54 -10.59 9.35
C VAL A 11 -20.31 -11.75 10.00
N ALA A 12 -20.20 -11.86 11.32
CA ALA A 12 -20.96 -12.83 12.10
C ALA A 12 -22.45 -12.42 12.15
N ALA A 13 -23.29 -13.07 11.34
CA ALA A 13 -24.73 -13.01 11.48
C ALA A 13 -25.19 -14.02 12.55
N MET A 14 -25.65 -13.53 13.70
CA MET A 14 -26.31 -14.36 14.71
C MET A 14 -27.70 -14.78 14.21
N LEU A 15 -27.86 -16.07 13.91
CA LEU A 15 -29.16 -16.73 13.85
C LEU A 15 -29.28 -17.67 15.05
N ALA A 16 -30.17 -17.30 15.97
CA ALA A 16 -30.57 -18.16 17.08
C ALA A 16 -31.43 -19.32 16.53
N THR A 17 -31.03 -20.56 16.80
CA THR A 17 -31.93 -21.72 17.01
C THR A 17 -31.12 -22.96 17.44
N GLY A 18 -31.55 -23.60 18.52
CA GLY A 18 -31.32 -25.03 18.79
C GLY A 18 -30.04 -25.41 19.54
N PHE A 19 -30.16 -25.64 20.86
CA PHE A 19 -29.12 -26.29 21.67
C PHE A 19 -29.03 -27.79 21.34
N THR A 20 -27.99 -28.19 20.63
CA THR A 20 -27.40 -29.54 20.72
C THR A 20 -25.96 -29.38 21.19
N ALA A 21 -25.64 -29.95 22.35
CA ALA A 21 -24.34 -29.86 22.98
C ALA A 21 -23.24 -30.50 22.10
N CYS A 22 -22.58 -29.69 21.28
CA CYS A 22 -21.31 -30.06 20.66
C CYS A 22 -20.22 -29.98 21.72
N LYS A 23 -19.41 -31.05 21.86
CA LYS A 23 -18.12 -30.97 22.53
C LYS A 23 -17.34 -29.77 21.97
N PRO A 24 -16.67 -28.95 22.79
CA PRO A 24 -15.84 -27.88 22.28
C PRO A 24 -14.77 -28.50 21.37
N THR A 25 -14.83 -28.15 20.08
CA THR A 25 -13.74 -28.45 19.16
C THR A 25 -12.47 -27.83 19.75
N PRO A 26 -11.35 -28.57 19.87
CA PRO A 26 -10.08 -27.96 20.26
C PRO A 26 -9.81 -26.76 19.36
N PRO A 27 -9.32 -25.62 19.88
CA PRO A 27 -8.95 -24.50 19.04
C PRO A 27 -7.98 -25.00 17.98
N GLU A 28 -8.31 -24.73 16.72
CA GLU A 28 -7.43 -25.07 15.60
C GLU A 28 -6.06 -24.44 15.86
N PRO A 29 -4.95 -25.18 15.68
CA PRO A 29 -3.62 -24.59 15.85
C PRO A 29 -3.52 -23.36 14.95
N PRO A 30 -2.87 -22.28 15.42
CA PRO A 30 -2.78 -21.06 14.64
C PRO A 30 -2.16 -21.36 13.28
N LYS A 31 -2.87 -21.00 12.21
CA LYS A 31 -2.39 -21.18 10.84
C LYS A 31 -1.05 -20.49 10.68
N GLU A 32 -0.07 -21.21 10.17
CA GLU A 32 1.20 -20.60 9.79
C GLU A 32 0.98 -19.60 8.66
N ILE A 33 1.70 -18.49 8.73
CA ILE A 33 1.63 -17.43 7.72
C ILE A 33 2.97 -17.25 7.03
N ASP A 34 2.90 -16.75 5.81
CA ASP A 34 4.02 -16.21 5.08
C ASP A 34 3.89 -14.70 4.95
N ILE A 35 4.98 -14.00 5.26
CA ILE A 35 5.11 -12.54 5.19
C ILE A 35 5.89 -12.21 3.93
N TYR A 36 5.22 -11.60 2.96
CA TYR A 36 5.80 -11.15 1.72
C TYR A 36 6.04 -9.65 1.79
N VAL A 37 7.21 -9.20 1.32
CA VAL A 37 7.58 -7.79 1.31
C VAL A 37 8.19 -7.44 -0.05
N ALA A 38 7.86 -6.27 -0.59
CA ALA A 38 8.44 -5.74 -1.82
C ALA A 38 9.11 -4.41 -1.55
N GLY A 39 10.16 -4.13 -2.31
CA GLY A 39 11.01 -2.97 -2.07
C GLY A 39 12.24 -2.93 -2.98
N SER A 40 13.32 -2.34 -2.48
CA SER A 40 14.58 -2.29 -3.20
C SER A 40 15.79 -2.46 -2.31
N ASP A 41 16.84 -3.01 -2.90
CA ASP A 41 18.21 -2.99 -2.41
C ASP A 41 18.96 -1.85 -3.13
N LYS A 42 19.74 -1.09 -2.37
CA LYS A 42 20.47 0.10 -2.83
C LYS A 42 21.96 0.04 -2.48
N THR A 43 22.49 -1.18 -2.35
CA THR A 43 23.92 -1.39 -2.08
C THR A 43 24.79 -1.09 -3.31
N GLY A 44 24.27 -1.34 -4.52
CA GLY A 44 24.95 -1.07 -5.79
C GLY A 44 24.79 0.37 -6.29
N ALA A 45 25.28 0.63 -7.50
CA ALA A 45 25.18 1.96 -8.14
C ALA A 45 23.73 2.36 -8.49
N ASN A 46 22.86 1.37 -8.68
CA ASN A 46 21.44 1.53 -9.00
C ASN A 46 20.60 0.73 -8.01
N GLY A 47 19.35 1.15 -7.78
CA GLY A 47 18.40 0.36 -7.03
C GLY A 47 18.05 -0.96 -7.75
N VAL A 48 17.95 -2.04 -6.99
CA VAL A 48 17.53 -3.37 -7.44
C VAL A 48 16.17 -3.67 -6.85
N ALA A 49 15.16 -3.92 -7.68
CA ALA A 49 13.82 -4.27 -7.21
C ALA A 49 13.83 -5.71 -6.66
N LYS A 50 13.34 -5.90 -5.43
CA LYS A 50 13.36 -7.19 -4.74
C LYS A 50 12.02 -7.52 -4.07
N VAL A 51 11.82 -8.82 -3.85
CA VAL A 51 10.76 -9.39 -3.02
C VAL A 51 11.41 -10.30 -1.97
N TRP A 52 10.98 -10.15 -0.72
CA TRP A 52 11.36 -11.01 0.40
C TRP A 52 10.18 -11.83 0.89
N LYS A 53 10.45 -13.02 1.41
CA LYS A 53 9.51 -13.90 2.10
C LYS A 53 10.10 -14.31 3.44
N ASN A 54 9.40 -14.02 4.53
CA ASN A 54 9.79 -14.36 5.91
C ASN A 54 11.22 -13.90 6.25
N GLY A 55 11.56 -12.67 5.88
CA GLY A 55 12.87 -12.08 6.14
C GLY A 55 13.98 -12.49 5.19
N LYS A 56 13.72 -13.39 4.22
CA LYS A 56 14.72 -13.85 3.25
C LYS A 56 14.38 -13.37 1.86
N GLU A 57 15.38 -13.08 1.05
CA GLU A 57 15.17 -12.78 -0.36
C GLU A 57 14.44 -13.96 -1.04
N LEU A 58 13.36 -13.63 -1.76
CA LEU A 58 12.59 -14.59 -2.55
C LEU A 58 12.87 -14.39 -4.03
N TYR A 59 12.78 -13.14 -4.51
CA TYR A 59 13.03 -12.78 -5.91
C TYR A 59 13.87 -11.52 -6.02
N GLN A 60 14.85 -11.56 -6.91
CA GLN A 60 15.52 -10.38 -7.44
C GLN A 60 14.91 -10.05 -8.81
N LEU A 61 14.08 -9.02 -8.89
CA LEU A 61 13.25 -8.71 -10.07
C LEU A 61 14.03 -7.97 -11.18
N THR A 62 15.16 -7.38 -10.85
CA THR A 62 16.04 -6.66 -11.79
C THR A 62 17.52 -6.94 -11.50
N THR A 63 18.40 -6.73 -12.48
CA THR A 63 19.83 -7.07 -12.36
C THR A 63 20.66 -5.99 -11.65
N GLY A 64 20.17 -4.76 -11.56
CA GLY A 64 20.93 -3.59 -11.09
C GLY A 64 21.65 -2.82 -12.20
N ASP A 65 21.50 -3.23 -13.46
CA ASP A 65 22.04 -2.49 -14.62
C ASP A 65 21.35 -1.12 -14.81
N LYS A 66 20.11 -1.01 -14.34
CA LYS A 66 19.27 0.19 -14.35
C LYS A 66 18.60 0.36 -13.00
N ASP A 67 18.38 1.60 -12.60
CA ASP A 67 17.65 1.93 -11.39
C ASP A 67 16.22 1.35 -11.41
N ALA A 68 15.84 0.66 -10.34
CA ALA A 68 14.57 -0.02 -10.20
C ALA A 68 14.11 -0.05 -8.74
N GLU A 69 12.80 0.02 -8.52
CA GLU A 69 12.17 -0.25 -7.22
C GLU A 69 10.88 -1.04 -7.42
N ALA A 70 10.59 -1.95 -6.48
CA ALA A 70 9.26 -2.52 -6.31
C ALA A 70 8.47 -1.72 -5.27
N TYR A 71 7.26 -1.29 -5.63
CA TYR A 71 6.43 -0.45 -4.77
C TYR A 71 5.29 -1.19 -4.07
N SER A 72 4.75 -2.22 -4.71
CA SER A 72 3.58 -2.94 -4.21
C SER A 72 3.64 -4.39 -4.60
N LEU A 73 3.12 -5.27 -3.73
CA LEU A 73 2.88 -6.66 -4.07
C LEU A 73 1.49 -7.13 -3.69
N PHE A 74 1.03 -8.19 -4.35
CA PHE A 74 -0.19 -8.90 -4.03
C PHE A 74 0.03 -10.40 -4.27
N VAL A 75 -0.37 -11.26 -3.33
CA VAL A 75 -0.23 -12.72 -3.47
C VAL A 75 -1.59 -13.32 -3.82
N ALA A 76 -1.65 -14.05 -4.95
CA ALA A 76 -2.85 -14.74 -5.42
C ALA A 76 -2.55 -16.24 -5.59
N GLY A 77 -2.97 -17.04 -4.61
CA GLY A 77 -2.58 -18.45 -4.56
C GLY A 77 -1.08 -18.59 -4.33
N SER A 78 -0.38 -19.29 -5.24
CA SER A 78 1.08 -19.41 -5.20
C SER A 78 1.83 -18.28 -5.91
N ASP A 79 1.11 -17.42 -6.64
CA ASP A 79 1.73 -16.40 -7.48
C ASP A 79 1.86 -15.07 -6.74
N VAL A 80 3.03 -14.44 -6.86
CA VAL A 80 3.33 -13.11 -6.31
C VAL A 80 3.35 -12.10 -7.45
N TYR A 81 2.45 -11.13 -7.42
CA TYR A 81 2.41 -10.05 -8.39
C TYR A 81 3.04 -8.80 -7.77
N THR A 82 3.99 -8.19 -8.47
CA THR A 82 4.72 -7.04 -7.96
C THR A 82 4.64 -5.89 -8.97
N ALA A 83 4.30 -4.68 -8.52
CA ALA A 83 4.33 -3.46 -9.33
C ALA A 83 5.50 -2.57 -8.93
N GLY A 84 6.09 -1.91 -9.92
CA GLY A 84 7.23 -1.01 -9.71
C GLY A 84 7.71 -0.39 -11.02
N TYR A 85 9.03 -0.19 -11.12
CA TYR A 85 9.64 0.32 -12.33
C TYR A 85 11.05 -0.21 -12.55
N GLU A 86 11.52 -0.05 -13.79
CA GLU A 86 12.94 -0.10 -14.13
C GLU A 86 13.23 1.04 -15.12
N SER A 87 14.21 1.88 -14.79
CA SER A 87 14.50 3.14 -15.48
C SER A 87 13.24 4.03 -15.58
N ASN A 88 12.69 4.24 -16.78
CA ASN A 88 11.48 5.05 -17.01
C ASN A 88 10.23 4.20 -17.33
N VAL A 89 10.33 2.87 -17.24
CA VAL A 89 9.24 1.95 -17.60
C VAL A 89 8.49 1.53 -16.34
N ALA A 90 7.17 1.75 -16.32
CA ALA A 90 6.29 1.16 -15.33
C ALA A 90 6.16 -0.35 -15.63
N LYS A 91 6.43 -1.19 -14.64
CA LYS A 91 6.47 -2.65 -14.81
C LYS A 91 5.62 -3.37 -13.78
N VAL A 92 5.15 -4.56 -14.19
CA VAL A 92 4.58 -5.57 -13.31
C VAL A 92 5.34 -6.87 -13.53
N TRP A 93 5.75 -7.49 -12.44
CA TRP A 93 6.35 -8.83 -12.41
C TRP A 93 5.36 -9.83 -11.84
N LYS A 94 5.46 -11.06 -12.31
CA LYS A 94 4.80 -12.22 -11.72
C LYS A 94 5.89 -13.20 -11.30
N ASN A 95 6.01 -13.41 -10.00
CA ASN A 95 7.14 -14.11 -9.37
C ASN A 95 8.45 -13.37 -9.73
N GLU A 96 9.42 -14.05 -10.34
CA GLU A 96 10.67 -13.45 -10.81
C GLU A 96 10.59 -12.86 -12.23
N ASP A 97 9.57 -13.24 -13.01
CA ASP A 97 9.48 -12.89 -14.42
C ASP A 97 8.75 -11.56 -14.66
N GLU A 98 9.20 -10.78 -15.63
CA GLU A 98 8.45 -9.63 -16.13
C GLU A 98 7.13 -10.12 -16.75
N LEU A 99 6.00 -9.66 -16.20
CA LEU A 99 4.68 -9.94 -16.74
C LEU A 99 4.26 -8.87 -17.75
N TYR A 100 4.38 -7.59 -17.37
CA TYR A 100 4.02 -6.45 -18.22
C TYR A 100 5.05 -5.32 -18.12
N ALA A 101 5.54 -4.85 -19.28
CA ALA A 101 5.94 -3.46 -19.46
C ALA A 101 4.69 -2.62 -19.80
N LEU A 102 4.23 -1.81 -18.85
CA LEU A 102 2.99 -1.02 -18.97
C LEU A 102 3.17 0.26 -19.81
N THR A 103 4.40 0.73 -19.94
CA THR A 103 4.77 1.91 -20.74
C THR A 103 6.01 1.62 -21.60
N ASN A 104 6.39 2.57 -22.45
CA ASN A 104 7.45 2.41 -23.46
C ASN A 104 8.66 3.34 -23.22
N ALA A 105 8.83 3.85 -22.01
CA ALA A 105 9.88 4.80 -21.61
C ALA A 105 9.87 6.17 -22.31
N SER A 106 8.81 6.54 -23.05
CA SER A 106 8.72 7.87 -23.67
C SER A 106 8.66 9.00 -22.63
N ASN A 107 8.14 8.71 -21.45
CA ASN A 107 8.18 9.58 -20.27
C ASN A 107 8.62 8.76 -19.06
N THR A 108 8.96 9.45 -17.97
CA THR A 108 9.07 8.81 -16.66
C THR A 108 7.71 8.24 -16.25
N ALA A 109 7.66 6.94 -16.02
CA ALA A 109 6.46 6.23 -15.59
C ALA A 109 6.76 5.31 -14.41
N ARG A 110 5.76 5.10 -13.55
CA ARG A 110 5.86 4.20 -12.38
C ARG A 110 4.55 3.43 -12.20
N ALA A 111 4.65 2.14 -11.88
CA ALA A 111 3.54 1.37 -11.34
C ALA A 111 3.66 1.35 -9.81
N GLN A 112 2.72 1.97 -9.10
CA GLN A 112 2.80 2.19 -7.66
C GLN A 112 2.08 1.13 -6.84
N SER A 113 0.99 0.57 -7.37
CA SER A 113 0.14 -0.35 -6.63
C SER A 113 -0.40 -1.44 -7.53
N VAL A 114 -0.47 -2.67 -7.02
CA VAL A 114 -1.06 -3.82 -7.70
C VAL A 114 -2.11 -4.50 -6.83
N PHE A 115 -3.22 -4.91 -7.45
CA PHE A 115 -4.26 -5.71 -6.84
C PHE A 115 -4.72 -6.77 -7.84
N VAL A 116 -4.83 -8.03 -7.42
CA VAL A 116 -5.29 -9.12 -8.29
C VAL A 116 -6.67 -9.59 -7.86
N SER A 117 -7.60 -9.67 -8.81
CA SER A 117 -8.96 -10.17 -8.58
C SER A 117 -9.50 -10.85 -9.83
N GLU A 118 -10.06 -12.05 -9.68
CA GLU A 118 -10.61 -12.84 -10.79
C GLU A 118 -9.68 -12.93 -12.01
N ASP A 119 -8.42 -13.31 -11.78
CA ASP A 119 -7.35 -13.41 -12.79
C ASP A 119 -7.03 -12.10 -13.54
N LYS A 120 -7.54 -10.96 -13.07
CA LYS A 120 -7.22 -9.63 -13.60
C LYS A 120 -6.23 -8.95 -12.67
N VAL A 121 -5.18 -8.39 -13.26
CA VAL A 121 -4.18 -7.60 -12.56
C VAL A 121 -4.54 -6.13 -12.72
N TYR A 122 -4.90 -5.46 -11.63
CA TYR A 122 -5.16 -4.03 -11.62
C TYR A 122 -3.93 -3.32 -11.09
N THR A 123 -3.49 -2.29 -11.81
CA THR A 123 -2.30 -1.53 -11.44
C THR A 123 -2.60 -0.04 -11.47
N ALA A 124 -2.22 0.70 -10.44
CA ALA A 124 -2.29 2.16 -10.42
C ALA A 124 -0.87 2.76 -10.49
N GLY A 125 -0.76 3.95 -11.08
CA GLY A 125 0.52 4.63 -11.29
C GLY A 125 0.37 5.86 -12.18
N TRP A 126 1.44 6.18 -12.90
CA TRP A 126 1.44 7.30 -13.85
C TRP A 126 2.38 7.07 -15.03
N ASP A 127 2.17 7.85 -16.09
CA ASP A 127 3.04 7.98 -17.25
C ASP A 127 3.11 9.47 -17.63
N GLY A 128 4.29 10.07 -17.47
CA GLY A 128 4.42 11.52 -17.54
C GLY A 128 3.54 12.20 -16.48
N LYS A 129 2.65 13.09 -16.93
CA LYS A 129 1.71 13.85 -16.08
C LYS A 129 0.36 13.16 -15.87
N VAL A 130 0.15 11.97 -16.45
CA VAL A 130 -1.16 11.32 -16.48
C VAL A 130 -1.22 10.26 -15.40
N ALA A 131 -2.15 10.41 -14.46
CA ALA A 131 -2.50 9.33 -13.54
C ALA A 131 -3.23 8.23 -14.32
N LYS A 132 -2.80 6.98 -14.15
CA LYS A 132 -3.30 5.84 -14.93
C LYS A 132 -3.76 4.69 -14.04
N LEU A 133 -4.80 4.01 -14.52
CA LEU A 133 -5.23 2.69 -14.07
C LEU A 133 -5.03 1.71 -15.22
N TRP A 134 -4.20 0.69 -15.03
CA TRP A 134 -4.09 -0.42 -15.95
C TRP A 134 -4.92 -1.61 -15.45
N LYS A 135 -5.60 -2.27 -16.38
CA LYS A 135 -6.17 -3.60 -16.20
C LYS A 135 -5.43 -4.54 -17.14
N ASN A 136 -4.62 -5.41 -16.57
CA ASN A 136 -3.56 -6.13 -17.24
C ASN A 136 -2.64 -5.10 -17.94
N LYS A 137 -2.55 -5.11 -19.27
CA LYS A 137 -1.77 -4.14 -20.05
C LYS A 137 -2.60 -2.98 -20.61
N SER A 138 -3.94 -3.01 -20.47
CA SER A 138 -4.83 -1.98 -21.02
C SER A 138 -4.93 -0.80 -20.06
N ALA A 139 -4.54 0.39 -20.52
CA ALA A 139 -4.54 1.62 -19.73
C ALA A 139 -5.88 2.36 -19.83
N THR A 140 -6.31 2.95 -18.72
CA THR A 140 -7.35 3.96 -18.62
C THR A 140 -6.74 5.20 -17.99
N ASP A 141 -6.90 6.35 -18.62
CA ASP A 141 -6.44 7.63 -18.10
C ASP A 141 -7.43 8.13 -17.04
N LEU A 142 -6.92 8.43 -15.85
CA LEU A 142 -7.70 8.96 -14.73
C LEU A 142 -7.77 10.48 -14.77
N THR A 143 -6.85 11.11 -15.50
CA THR A 143 -6.75 12.57 -15.68
C THR A 143 -6.47 12.90 -17.14
N THR A 144 -6.68 14.15 -17.53
CA THR A 144 -6.54 14.60 -18.94
C THR A 144 -5.08 14.79 -19.38
N GLY A 145 -4.13 14.79 -18.43
CA GLY A 145 -2.73 15.13 -18.67
C GLY A 145 -2.44 16.62 -18.81
N THR A 146 -3.44 17.48 -18.60
CA THR A 146 -3.25 18.95 -18.60
C THR A 146 -2.32 19.39 -17.48
N ASN A 147 -2.52 18.85 -16.28
CA ASN A 147 -1.73 19.12 -15.09
C ASN A 147 -1.06 17.85 -14.59
N ASP A 148 -0.05 18.02 -13.75
CA ASP A 148 0.65 16.91 -13.12
C ASP A 148 -0.28 16.09 -12.21
N ALA A 149 -0.24 14.76 -12.34
CA ALA A 149 -1.08 13.85 -11.60
C ALA A 149 -0.43 12.48 -11.44
N ALA A 150 -0.71 11.83 -10.32
CA ALA A 150 -0.26 10.48 -10.04
C ALA A 150 -1.32 9.68 -9.28
N ALA A 151 -1.43 8.38 -9.57
CA ALA A 151 -2.14 7.43 -8.74
C ALA A 151 -1.15 6.56 -7.96
N TYR A 152 -1.37 6.40 -6.65
CA TYR A 152 -0.48 5.68 -5.74
C TYR A 152 -1.03 4.35 -5.24
N SER A 153 -2.35 4.18 -5.23
CA SER A 153 -2.99 2.98 -4.68
C SER A 153 -4.17 2.53 -5.52
N VAL A 154 -4.35 1.20 -5.63
CA VAL A 154 -5.53 0.57 -6.19
C VAL A 154 -6.11 -0.46 -5.22
N PHE A 155 -7.45 -0.47 -5.10
CA PHE A 155 -8.19 -1.45 -4.32
C PHE A 155 -9.42 -1.93 -5.10
N VAL A 156 -9.64 -3.24 -5.13
CA VAL A 156 -10.77 -3.84 -5.84
C VAL A 156 -11.79 -4.38 -4.83
N ALA A 157 -13.01 -3.86 -4.88
CA ALA A 157 -14.14 -4.30 -4.04
C ALA A 157 -15.30 -4.76 -4.93
N GLY A 158 -15.43 -6.08 -5.10
CA GLY A 158 -16.35 -6.69 -6.05
C GLY A 158 -16.06 -6.20 -7.48
N SER A 159 -17.07 -5.63 -8.14
CA SER A 159 -16.91 -5.07 -9.51
C SER A 159 -16.35 -3.64 -9.55
N ASN A 160 -16.09 -3.02 -8.39
CA ASN A 160 -15.59 -1.65 -8.30
C ASN A 160 -14.08 -1.64 -8.11
N VAL A 161 -13.41 -0.78 -8.88
CA VAL A 161 -11.98 -0.51 -8.76
C VAL A 161 -11.84 0.93 -8.28
N TYR A 162 -11.20 1.10 -7.13
CA TYR A 162 -10.91 2.39 -6.53
C TYR A 162 -9.43 2.69 -6.67
N THR A 163 -9.09 3.91 -7.04
CA THR A 163 -7.71 4.39 -7.04
C THR A 163 -7.61 5.68 -6.25
N ALA A 164 -6.47 5.90 -5.59
CA ALA A 164 -6.19 7.12 -4.85
C ALA A 164 -4.87 7.75 -5.29
N GLY A 165 -4.81 9.07 -5.24
CA GLY A 165 -3.70 9.84 -5.78
C GLY A 165 -3.91 11.34 -5.66
N HIS A 166 -3.31 12.10 -6.57
CA HIS A 166 -3.52 13.54 -6.66
C HIS A 166 -3.60 14.01 -8.12
N GLU A 167 -4.12 15.22 -8.28
CA GLU A 167 -4.02 15.99 -9.53
C GLU A 167 -3.78 17.47 -9.18
N SER A 168 -2.85 18.12 -9.89
CA SER A 168 -2.59 19.54 -9.72
C SER A 168 -3.72 20.40 -10.32
N ASN A 169 -4.12 21.43 -9.60
CA ASN A 169 -5.05 22.46 -10.10
C ASN A 169 -4.32 23.65 -10.75
N GLY A 170 -3.02 23.50 -11.04
CA GLY A 170 -2.14 24.56 -11.56
C GLY A 170 -1.42 25.36 -10.47
N THR A 171 -1.85 25.26 -9.21
CA THR A 171 -1.18 25.91 -8.05
C THR A 171 -0.82 24.91 -6.95
N ASN A 172 -1.76 24.05 -6.58
CA ASN A 172 -1.63 23.03 -5.54
C ASN A 172 -2.02 21.66 -6.07
N TYR A 173 -1.58 20.61 -5.38
CA TYR A 173 -2.09 19.26 -5.59
C TYR A 173 -3.37 19.02 -4.80
N VAL A 174 -4.39 18.46 -5.45
CA VAL A 174 -5.65 18.06 -4.83
C VAL A 174 -5.61 16.55 -4.64
N ALA A 175 -5.79 16.08 -3.41
CA ALA A 175 -5.92 14.64 -3.14
C ALA A 175 -7.25 14.14 -3.71
N LYS A 176 -7.20 13.06 -4.51
CA LYS A 176 -8.35 12.53 -5.25
C LYS A 176 -8.51 11.02 -5.08
N VAL A 177 -9.75 10.58 -5.26
CA VAL A 177 -10.14 9.17 -5.41
C VAL A 177 -10.91 9.03 -6.70
N TRP A 178 -10.58 8.02 -7.52
CA TRP A 178 -11.34 7.64 -8.70
C TRP A 178 -12.00 6.28 -8.50
N LYS A 179 -13.15 6.08 -9.13
CA LYS A 179 -13.89 4.81 -9.15
C LYS A 179 -14.22 4.46 -10.59
N LYS A 180 -13.83 3.26 -11.03
CA LYS A 180 -14.04 2.77 -12.40
C LYS A 180 -13.54 3.75 -13.48
N GLY A 181 -12.43 4.44 -13.22
CA GLY A 181 -11.79 5.37 -14.16
C GLY A 181 -12.27 6.82 -14.10
N SER A 182 -13.33 7.12 -13.34
CA SER A 182 -13.86 8.48 -13.19
C SER A 182 -13.61 9.02 -11.79
N GLU A 183 -13.46 10.35 -11.65
CA GLU A 183 -13.33 10.97 -10.33
C GLU A 183 -14.56 10.63 -9.46
N LEU A 184 -14.29 10.11 -8.26
CA LEU A 184 -15.30 9.87 -7.24
C LEU A 184 -15.29 11.00 -6.20
N TYR A 185 -14.10 11.36 -5.69
CA TYR A 185 -13.92 12.40 -4.69
C TYR A 185 -12.72 13.27 -4.99
N ALA A 186 -12.89 14.59 -4.90
CA ALA A 186 -11.85 15.51 -4.45
C ALA A 186 -11.89 15.59 -2.91
N LEU A 187 -10.83 15.13 -2.26
CA LEU A 187 -10.74 15.01 -0.78
C LEU A 187 -10.41 16.33 -0.09
N THR A 188 -9.78 17.25 -0.83
CA THR A 188 -9.48 18.62 -0.39
C THR A 188 -10.07 19.63 -1.37
N ASN A 189 -10.14 20.90 -0.95
CA ASN A 189 -10.66 21.99 -1.78
C ASN A 189 -9.61 22.57 -2.75
N GLY A 190 -8.33 22.21 -2.60
CA GLY A 190 -7.22 22.66 -3.44
C GLY A 190 -6.58 23.98 -3.03
N ASP A 191 -6.95 24.54 -1.88
CA ASP A 191 -6.29 25.73 -1.32
C ASP A 191 -4.88 25.42 -0.79
N ASN A 192 -4.68 24.18 -0.37
CA ASN A 192 -3.42 23.62 0.10
C ASN A 192 -3.05 22.39 -0.72
N THR A 193 -1.76 22.11 -0.77
CA THR A 193 -1.25 20.90 -1.40
C THR A 193 -1.62 19.68 -0.57
N ALA A 194 -2.18 18.65 -1.20
CA ALA A 194 -2.59 17.41 -0.57
C ALA A 194 -2.32 16.21 -1.47
N TYR A 195 -2.01 15.08 -0.83
CA TYR A 195 -1.74 13.81 -1.50
C TYR A 195 -2.57 12.73 -0.84
N ALA A 196 -3.06 11.77 -1.63
CA ALA A 196 -3.59 10.51 -1.16
C ALA A 196 -2.68 9.36 -1.60
N PHE A 197 -2.20 8.57 -0.65
CA PHE A 197 -1.22 7.51 -0.88
C PHE A 197 -1.81 6.10 -0.82
N SER A 198 -2.90 5.88 -0.08
CA SER A 198 -3.50 4.56 0.10
C SER A 198 -5.02 4.64 0.10
N VAL A 199 -5.68 3.65 -0.52
CA VAL A 199 -7.12 3.44 -0.46
C VAL A 199 -7.45 2.04 0.05
N PHE A 200 -8.40 1.96 0.98
CA PHE A 200 -8.93 0.72 1.52
C PHE A 200 -10.45 0.80 1.58
N VAL A 201 -11.15 -0.26 1.17
CA VAL A 201 -12.62 -0.24 1.04
C VAL A 201 -13.26 -1.35 1.85
N VAL A 202 -14.24 -0.99 2.70
CA VAL A 202 -15.05 -1.93 3.49
C VAL A 202 -16.53 -1.64 3.23
N GLY A 203 -17.22 -2.56 2.57
CA GLY A 203 -18.60 -2.33 2.14
C GLY A 203 -18.69 -1.12 1.21
N GLU A 204 -19.43 -0.09 1.64
CA GLU A 204 -19.57 1.18 0.92
C GLU A 204 -18.55 2.24 1.35
N ASP A 205 -17.84 2.01 2.45
CA ASP A 205 -16.91 2.97 3.02
C ASP A 205 -15.55 2.91 2.35
N VAL A 206 -15.10 4.07 1.86
CA VAL A 206 -13.80 4.29 1.23
C VAL A 206 -12.92 5.07 2.20
N TYR A 207 -11.90 4.41 2.73
CA TYR A 207 -10.87 5.00 3.58
C TYR A 207 -9.67 5.37 2.72
N THR A 208 -9.16 6.58 2.89
CA THR A 208 -8.01 7.06 2.13
C THR A 208 -7.02 7.71 3.07
N ALA A 209 -5.75 7.31 3.02
CA ALA A 209 -4.68 7.91 3.81
C ALA A 209 -3.80 8.82 2.96
N GLY A 210 -3.28 9.88 3.58
CA GLY A 210 -2.41 10.84 2.92
C GLY A 210 -2.03 12.00 3.84
N TYR A 211 -1.82 13.17 3.24
CA TYR A 211 -1.59 14.40 4.01
C TYR A 211 -2.15 15.62 3.29
N GLU A 212 -2.29 16.72 4.04
CA GLU A 212 -2.53 18.05 3.51
C GLU A 212 -1.57 19.04 4.17
N THR A 213 -1.01 19.98 3.41
CA THR A 213 -0.12 21.01 3.95
C THR A 213 -0.90 22.02 4.79
N SER A 214 -0.48 22.25 6.03
CA SER A 214 -0.94 23.32 6.91
C SER A 214 0.29 24.09 7.39
N ARG A 215 0.67 25.14 6.66
CA ARG A 215 1.95 25.85 6.83
C ARG A 215 2.25 26.15 8.31
N PRO A 216 3.45 25.81 8.82
CA PRO A 216 4.62 25.30 8.10
C PRO A 216 4.64 23.77 7.88
N ASN A 217 3.73 23.01 8.47
CA ASN A 217 3.84 21.56 8.59
C ASN A 217 2.93 20.80 7.61
N TRP A 218 3.22 19.53 7.41
CA TRP A 218 2.30 18.58 6.79
C TRP A 218 1.42 17.93 7.86
N VAL A 219 0.13 17.79 7.59
CA VAL A 219 -0.80 17.12 8.51
C VAL A 219 -1.23 15.81 7.88
N ALA A 220 -0.81 14.70 8.48
CA ALA A 220 -1.27 13.37 8.09
C ALA A 220 -2.79 13.31 8.27
N LYS A 221 -3.51 12.69 7.32
CA LYS A 221 -4.97 12.59 7.36
C LYS A 221 -5.46 11.23 6.87
N VAL A 222 -6.58 10.78 7.44
CA VAL A 222 -7.44 9.76 6.81
C VAL A 222 -8.81 10.35 6.54
N TRP A 223 -9.30 10.14 5.33
CA TRP A 223 -10.65 10.48 4.91
C TRP A 223 -11.49 9.20 4.80
N LYS A 224 -12.71 9.22 5.33
CA LYS A 224 -13.77 8.24 5.10
C LYS A 224 -14.85 8.91 4.25
N ASN A 225 -15.04 8.47 3.00
CA ASN A 225 -16.02 9.04 2.06
C ASN A 225 -15.95 10.59 2.01
N LYS A 226 -14.75 11.14 1.80
CA LYS A 226 -14.43 12.60 1.80
C LYS A 226 -14.42 13.29 3.17
N LYS A 227 -14.91 12.68 4.25
CA LYS A 227 -14.87 13.28 5.60
C LYS A 227 -13.57 12.89 6.32
N VAL A 228 -12.87 13.86 6.90
CA VAL A 228 -11.68 13.59 7.73
C VAL A 228 -12.11 12.85 8.99
N VAL A 229 -11.55 11.65 9.22
CA VAL A 229 -11.77 10.82 10.42
C VAL A 229 -10.53 10.69 11.29
N PHE A 230 -9.36 11.04 10.74
CA PHE A 230 -8.09 11.13 11.47
C PHE A 230 -7.28 12.30 10.96
N LYS A 231 -6.58 12.99 11.86
CA LYS A 231 -5.49 13.90 11.53
C LYS A 231 -4.49 14.00 12.68
N THR A 232 -3.22 14.26 12.37
CA THR A 232 -2.26 14.70 13.41
C THR A 232 -2.55 16.12 13.86
N ASP A 233 -1.99 16.53 15.01
CA ASP A 233 -2.22 17.85 15.60
C ASP A 233 -1.54 19.00 14.83
N GLY A 234 -0.59 18.66 13.93
CA GLY A 234 0.16 19.61 13.12
C GLY A 234 1.33 20.27 13.85
N SER A 235 1.71 19.80 15.05
CA SER A 235 2.89 20.26 15.79
C SER A 235 4.20 19.89 15.10
N LYS A 236 4.22 18.76 14.39
CA LYS A 236 5.30 18.27 13.52
C LYS A 236 4.74 17.94 12.14
N SER A 237 5.58 18.00 11.11
CA SER A 237 5.22 17.49 9.78
C SER A 237 4.97 15.99 9.85
N ALA A 238 3.84 15.54 9.33
CA ALA A 238 3.46 14.13 9.32
C ALA A 238 2.84 13.72 7.99
N ARG A 239 3.00 12.44 7.64
CA ARG A 239 2.38 11.82 6.45
C ARG A 239 1.76 10.49 6.84
N ALA A 240 0.56 10.19 6.36
CA ALA A 240 -0.02 8.85 6.42
C ALA A 240 0.17 8.15 5.08
N PHE A 241 0.94 7.06 5.05
CA PHE A 241 1.24 6.32 3.82
C PHE A 241 0.30 5.17 3.54
N SER A 242 -0.18 4.47 4.58
CA SER A 242 -1.12 3.36 4.40
C SER A 242 -2.20 3.35 5.46
N VAL A 243 -3.40 2.92 5.06
CA VAL A 243 -4.56 2.67 5.92
C VAL A 243 -5.02 1.22 5.76
N TYR A 244 -5.37 0.59 6.88
CA TYR A 244 -5.96 -0.74 6.92
C TYR A 244 -7.11 -0.73 7.92
N VAL A 245 -8.25 -1.35 7.57
CA VAL A 245 -9.43 -1.40 8.43
C VAL A 245 -9.71 -2.84 8.83
N ALA A 246 -9.72 -3.11 10.14
CA ALA A 246 -10.00 -4.42 10.71
C ALA A 246 -11.19 -4.32 11.68
N GLY A 247 -12.37 -4.76 11.23
CA GLY A 247 -13.61 -4.54 11.98
C GLY A 247 -13.92 -3.04 12.08
N GLU A 248 -14.02 -2.53 13.31
CA GLU A 248 -14.25 -1.11 13.59
C GLU A 248 -12.95 -0.29 13.69
N ASP A 249 -11.81 -0.98 13.76
CA ASP A 249 -10.52 -0.34 14.00
C ASP A 249 -9.86 0.13 12.69
N ILE A 250 -9.43 1.39 12.69
CA ILE A 250 -8.68 2.02 11.60
C ILE A 250 -7.22 2.10 12.01
N TYR A 251 -6.37 1.37 11.29
CA TYR A 251 -4.93 1.39 11.47
C TYR A 251 -4.29 2.23 10.38
N VAL A 252 -3.34 3.08 10.77
CA VAL A 252 -2.65 4.00 9.87
C VAL A 252 -1.16 3.92 10.14
N VAL A 253 -0.33 3.92 9.10
CA VAL A 253 1.12 4.03 9.24
C VAL A 253 1.69 5.17 8.44
N GLY A 254 2.81 5.70 8.92
CA GLY A 254 3.42 6.88 8.36
C GLY A 254 4.63 7.36 9.13
N ASP A 255 4.90 8.66 9.03
CA ASP A 255 5.92 9.35 9.80
C ASP A 255 5.38 10.64 10.42
N GLU A 256 5.98 11.04 11.54
CA GLU A 256 5.77 12.34 12.19
C GLU A 256 7.09 12.89 12.73
N GLY A 257 7.51 14.05 12.21
CA GLY A 257 8.88 14.52 12.37
C GLY A 257 9.84 13.58 11.62
N THR A 258 10.67 12.87 12.38
CA THR A 258 11.57 11.83 11.85
C THR A 258 11.09 10.42 12.20
N ALA A 259 10.12 10.28 13.12
CA ALA A 259 9.76 9.00 13.68
C ALA A 259 8.76 8.25 12.79
N GLY A 260 9.01 6.96 12.57
CA GLY A 260 8.07 6.05 11.92
C GLY A 260 7.00 5.63 12.92
N LYS A 261 5.72 5.82 12.59
CA LYS A 261 4.62 5.63 13.54
C LYS A 261 3.49 4.75 13.01
N VAL A 262 2.77 4.16 13.95
CA VAL A 262 1.50 3.46 13.77
C VAL A 262 0.46 4.14 14.64
N TRP A 263 -0.67 4.50 14.04
CA TRP A 263 -1.85 5.00 14.75
C TRP A 263 -2.99 3.99 14.65
N LYS A 264 -3.80 3.92 15.70
CA LYS A 264 -5.05 3.16 15.76
C LYS A 264 -6.17 4.07 16.22
N ASN A 265 -7.23 4.21 15.42
CA ASN A 265 -8.38 5.07 15.72
C ASN A 265 -8.01 6.53 16.08
N GLY A 266 -6.88 6.99 15.53
CA GLY A 266 -6.35 8.33 15.70
C GLY A 266 -5.45 8.55 16.92
N GLU A 267 -5.25 7.52 17.74
CA GLU A 267 -4.26 7.53 18.80
C GLU A 267 -2.98 6.84 18.33
N GLU A 268 -1.83 7.29 18.83
CA GLU A 268 -0.57 6.59 18.59
C GLU A 268 -0.63 5.21 19.24
N LEU A 269 -0.34 4.18 18.45
CA LEU A 269 -0.27 2.80 18.91
C LEU A 269 1.19 2.36 19.12
N TYR A 270 2.07 2.66 18.16
CA TYR A 270 3.49 2.32 18.22
C TYR A 270 4.34 3.42 17.57
N GLU A 271 5.48 3.72 18.18
CA GLU A 271 6.63 4.33 17.52
C GLU A 271 7.59 3.20 17.11
N LEU A 272 7.91 3.10 15.82
CA LEU A 272 8.67 1.98 15.25
C LEU A 272 10.18 2.23 15.22
N ALA A 273 10.57 3.50 15.01
CA ALA A 273 11.94 3.97 14.92
C ALA A 273 11.98 5.49 14.99
N ASP A 274 13.03 6.06 15.61
CA ASP A 274 13.21 7.52 15.78
C ASP A 274 13.48 8.25 14.46
N ASN A 275 14.13 7.56 13.50
CA ASN A 275 14.42 8.02 12.14
C ASN A 275 13.80 7.07 11.11
N GLY A 276 12.51 6.76 11.29
CA GLY A 276 11.80 5.74 10.53
C GLY A 276 10.78 6.30 9.54
N VAL A 277 10.50 5.51 8.51
CA VAL A 277 9.38 5.72 7.60
C VAL A 277 8.58 4.43 7.48
N ALA A 278 7.37 4.41 8.02
CA ALA A 278 6.45 3.28 7.93
C ALA A 278 5.60 3.38 6.66
N ARG A 279 5.75 2.44 5.71
CA ARG A 279 5.19 2.55 4.36
C ARG A 279 3.89 1.77 4.16
N SER A 280 3.80 0.57 4.71
CA SER A 280 2.70 -0.36 4.45
C SER A 280 2.35 -1.14 5.69
N ILE A 281 1.06 -1.42 5.89
CA ILE A 281 0.52 -2.09 7.07
C ILE A 281 -0.49 -3.16 6.66
N VAL A 282 -0.45 -4.29 7.36
CA VAL A 282 -1.48 -5.33 7.35
C VAL A 282 -1.74 -5.76 8.79
N VAL A 283 -3.02 -5.95 9.14
CA VAL A 283 -3.42 -6.54 10.41
C VAL A 283 -3.91 -7.96 10.17
N TYR A 284 -3.34 -8.94 10.88
CA TYR A 284 -3.72 -10.34 10.76
C TYR A 284 -3.86 -10.97 12.15
N ASN A 285 -5.03 -11.51 12.47
CA ASN A 285 -5.34 -12.11 13.78
C ASN A 285 -4.98 -11.20 14.98
N GLY A 286 -5.19 -9.89 14.84
CA GLY A 286 -4.89 -8.89 15.87
C GLY A 286 -3.42 -8.43 15.90
N ASP A 287 -2.52 -9.13 15.22
CA ASP A 287 -1.13 -8.71 15.07
C ASP A 287 -1.00 -7.65 13.96
N VAL A 288 -0.23 -6.60 14.24
CA VAL A 288 0.06 -5.50 13.32
C VAL A 288 1.42 -5.71 12.69
N TYR A 289 1.46 -5.86 11.37
CA TYR A 289 2.68 -6.01 10.59
C TYR A 289 2.91 -4.77 9.74
N VAL A 290 4.12 -4.23 9.79
CA VAL A 290 4.49 -3.00 9.08
C VAL A 290 5.77 -3.21 8.30
N ALA A 291 5.81 -2.75 7.05
CA ALA A 291 7.03 -2.65 6.26
C ALA A 291 7.41 -1.17 6.05
N GLY A 292 8.71 -0.89 6.05
CA GLY A 292 9.25 0.45 5.93
C GLY A 292 10.77 0.48 5.97
N SER A 293 11.33 1.62 6.38
CA SER A 293 12.77 1.78 6.55
C SER A 293 13.11 2.58 7.79
N GLU A 294 14.32 2.41 8.27
CA GLU A 294 14.94 3.21 9.33
C GLU A 294 16.29 3.72 8.84
N THR A 295 16.56 5.00 9.05
CA THR A 295 17.86 5.57 8.70
C THR A 295 18.88 5.22 9.79
N GLU A 296 19.84 4.37 9.45
CA GLU A 296 20.97 3.99 10.29
C GLU A 296 22.27 4.56 9.69
N GLY A 297 22.86 5.55 10.37
CA GLY A 297 24.01 6.28 9.82
C GLY A 297 23.61 7.14 8.62
N SER A 298 24.17 6.85 7.44
CA SER A 298 23.84 7.54 6.18
C SER A 298 22.90 6.74 5.27
N ASP A 299 22.55 5.51 5.67
CA ASP A 299 21.82 4.57 4.83
C ASP A 299 20.42 4.30 5.40
N ASN A 300 19.48 3.96 4.52
CA ASN A 300 18.17 3.45 4.94
C ASN A 300 18.25 1.93 5.01
N VAL A 301 17.85 1.35 6.14
CA VAL A 301 17.76 -0.09 6.37
C VAL A 301 16.31 -0.51 6.17
N ALA A 302 16.07 -1.46 5.27
CA ALA A 302 14.73 -1.98 5.00
C ALA A 302 14.30 -2.91 6.14
N LYS A 303 13.18 -2.63 6.80
CA LYS A 303 12.73 -3.36 8.00
C LYS A 303 11.26 -3.78 7.92
N VAL A 304 10.95 -4.80 8.71
CA VAL A 304 9.59 -5.25 9.04
C VAL A 304 9.43 -5.20 10.55
N TRP A 305 8.33 -4.62 11.02
CA TRP A 305 7.94 -4.62 12.42
C TRP A 305 6.70 -5.47 12.65
N LYS A 306 6.63 -6.13 13.80
CA LYS A 306 5.45 -6.80 14.33
C LYS A 306 5.13 -6.21 15.71
N ASN A 307 3.93 -5.66 15.88
CA ASN A 307 3.45 -5.08 17.14
C ASN A 307 4.47 -4.10 17.78
N GLY A 308 4.99 -3.18 16.97
CA GLY A 308 5.95 -2.17 17.43
C GLY A 308 7.40 -2.63 17.56
N LYS A 309 7.69 -3.93 17.36
CA LYS A 309 9.05 -4.48 17.49
C LYS A 309 9.58 -4.90 16.14
N GLU A 310 10.88 -4.68 15.90
CA GLU A 310 11.53 -5.22 14.72
C GLU A 310 11.35 -6.74 14.67
N LEU A 311 10.92 -7.23 13.51
CA LEU A 311 10.77 -8.64 13.19
C LEU A 311 11.87 -9.08 12.22
N TYR A 312 12.13 -8.29 11.17
CA TYR A 312 13.16 -8.57 10.16
C TYR A 312 13.89 -7.29 9.75
N THR A 313 15.19 -7.41 9.53
CA THR A 313 15.97 -6.52 8.66
C THR A 313 16.16 -7.23 7.32
N LEU A 314 15.77 -6.57 6.22
CA LEU A 314 15.69 -7.15 4.88
C LEU A 314 16.86 -6.76 3.97
N ALA A 315 17.40 -5.56 4.16
CA ALA A 315 18.57 -5.04 3.45
C ALA A 315 19.20 -3.89 4.25
N ASP A 316 20.53 -3.89 4.36
CA ASP A 316 21.30 -2.87 5.10
C ASP A 316 21.32 -1.51 4.37
N LYS A 317 21.05 -1.52 3.06
CA LYS A 317 20.83 -0.32 2.24
C LYS A 317 19.65 -0.60 1.33
N GLY A 318 18.49 -0.03 1.61
CA GLY A 318 17.28 -0.34 0.89
C GLY A 318 16.02 0.28 1.47
N GLU A 319 14.90 -0.11 0.88
CA GLU A 319 13.57 0.34 1.29
C GLU A 319 12.61 -0.85 1.26
N ALA A 320 11.80 -1.04 2.31
CA ALA A 320 10.61 -1.89 2.21
C ALA A 320 9.37 -1.01 1.95
N ARG A 321 8.61 -1.34 0.90
CA ARG A 321 7.53 -0.48 0.38
C ARG A 321 6.13 -1.06 0.57
N SER A 322 5.99 -2.37 0.54
CA SER A 322 4.69 -3.06 0.64
C SER A 322 4.82 -4.38 1.38
N ILE A 323 3.83 -4.69 2.22
CA ILE A 323 3.72 -5.95 2.95
C ILE A 323 2.41 -6.67 2.61
N PHE A 324 2.46 -8.00 2.55
CA PHE A 324 1.29 -8.86 2.37
C PHE A 324 1.44 -10.10 3.26
N ILE A 325 0.33 -10.55 3.85
CA ILE A 325 0.27 -11.76 4.67
C ILE A 325 -0.55 -12.81 3.91
N ALA A 326 0.02 -14.00 3.72
CA ALA A 326 -0.67 -15.15 3.14
C ALA A 326 -0.70 -16.31 4.15
N GLU A 327 -1.84 -17.00 4.27
CA GLU A 327 -1.92 -18.25 5.04
C GLU A 327 -1.20 -19.37 4.28
N ARG A 328 -0.42 -20.19 4.99
CA ARG A 328 0.13 -21.42 4.41
C ARG A 328 -1.03 -22.41 4.18
N PRO A 329 -1.03 -23.10 3.02
CA PRO A 329 -2.06 -24.08 2.67
C PRO A 329 -2.04 -25.32 3.58
#